data_AF-A0AAW1QMQ0-F1
#
_entry.id   AF-A0AAW1QMQ0-F1
#
_cell.length_a   1.000
_cell.length_b   1.000
_cell.length_c   1.000
_cell.angle_alpha   90.00
_cell.angle_beta   90.00
_cell.angle_gamma   90.00
#
_symmetry.space_group_name_H-M   'P 1'
#
loop_
_entity.id
_entity.type
_entity.pdbx_description
1 polymer ?
#
loop_
_entity_poly.entity_id
_entity_poly.type
_entity_poly.pdbx_seq_one_letter_code
_entity_poly.pdbx_strand_id
1 'polypeptide(L)'
;MQRGATFACLLLSLCVADIQGAYGPARGGGAPHGEIIGASLEDVEANPVPHGLYPTYIRYPFLGHGTCFPPVKRGDVYDVRCLGPEEYLSPGQVKNALALLPSPYLHNGLLVVINQTTQIIGAAGQPVPLNEVYMHHYVGATTMLIESGAELRGRFTREPLKWPYALVVDSESLLSAKSRVFNIYLISTAGVLPGKDIDRCLQCPCDDDPSRGGFSCCKTCNTTTPGPARAYRFEYNVTYRPLLPEERPRVKGVDLMWYDITGNEEGIEYQILDTSNTTHIKTYETTVDADCPQQEEFEIVRCVGHQHIGSRCITLYNAETDETICQSCPVYGNVTGEAGNEKGYVVKMTDDTLAVPYKISPGTRVRLESAYDGTERRTGVMGLMHTWVAGLGVPCYREYGYNSYHHWHRYHRHPTGYAEGTHAPALKMLRTSVDHAA
;
A
#
# COMPACT_ATOMS: atom_id res chain seq x y z
N MET A 1 -11.20 14.13 -63.97
CA MET A 1 -11.09 13.02 -62.99
C MET A 1 -9.62 12.77 -62.71
N GLN A 2 -9.33 12.29 -61.50
CA GLN A 2 -8.10 12.40 -60.69
C GLN A 2 -6.73 12.19 -61.35
N ARG A 3 -5.78 12.98 -60.83
CA ARG A 3 -4.31 12.90 -60.94
C ARG A 3 -3.70 12.31 -59.67
N GLY A 4 -2.48 11.78 -59.78
CA GLY A 4 -1.46 11.64 -58.72
C GLY A 4 -0.27 10.81 -59.24
N ALA A 5 0.82 11.42 -59.73
CA ALA A 5 2.08 11.76 -59.01
C ALA A 5 2.84 10.51 -58.52
N THR A 6 4.14 10.30 -58.80
CA THR A 6 5.28 11.04 -58.21
C THR A 6 6.61 10.60 -58.87
N PHE A 7 7.63 11.47 -58.95
CA PHE A 7 9.04 11.10 -59.14
C PHE A 7 10.00 12.10 -58.46
N ALA A 8 11.03 11.52 -57.81
CA ALA A 8 12.46 11.92 -57.71
C ALA A 8 13.02 12.98 -56.72
N CYS A 9 14.07 12.53 -56.02
CA CYS A 9 15.47 13.02 -56.00
C CYS A 9 16.09 13.61 -54.70
N LEU A 10 16.94 12.78 -54.06
CA LEU A 10 18.38 12.90 -53.74
C LEU A 10 19.09 14.27 -53.49
N LEU A 11 19.90 14.32 -52.41
CA LEU A 11 21.40 14.50 -52.32
C LEU A 11 22.06 15.65 -51.50
N LEU A 12 23.13 15.26 -50.76
CA LEU A 12 24.37 15.97 -50.29
C LEU A 12 24.23 17.16 -49.28
N SER A 13 25.11 17.50 -48.32
CA SER A 13 26.37 16.95 -47.75
C SER A 13 27.00 17.92 -46.70
N LEU A 14 27.86 17.37 -45.80
CA LEU A 14 29.12 17.90 -45.21
C LEU A 14 29.19 18.84 -43.95
N CYS A 15 29.98 18.34 -42.97
CA CYS A 15 31.06 18.93 -42.12
C CYS A 15 30.80 20.09 -41.12
N VAL A 16 31.56 20.33 -40.03
CA VAL A 16 32.56 19.68 -39.13
C VAL A 16 32.88 20.75 -38.04
N ALA A 17 33.17 20.34 -36.78
CA ALA A 17 34.20 20.89 -35.85
C ALA A 17 33.76 21.21 -34.41
N ASP A 18 34.52 20.58 -33.49
CA ASP A 18 34.73 20.86 -32.06
C ASP A 18 35.26 22.27 -31.74
N ILE A 19 35.10 22.70 -30.48
CA ILE A 19 36.13 23.41 -29.66
C ILE A 19 35.83 23.23 -28.16
N GLN A 20 36.87 22.86 -27.39
CA GLN A 20 36.95 22.84 -25.92
C GLN A 20 37.33 24.21 -25.34
N GLY A 21 36.98 24.51 -24.05
CA GLY A 21 37.81 25.42 -23.23
C GLY A 21 37.16 26.21 -22.07
N ALA A 22 37.42 25.74 -20.84
CA ALA A 22 37.95 26.45 -19.64
C ALA A 22 37.16 27.56 -18.86
N TYR A 23 36.95 27.25 -17.56
CA TYR A 23 37.14 28.02 -16.30
C TYR A 23 36.64 29.48 -16.09
N GLY A 24 35.84 29.68 -15.02
CA GLY A 24 36.00 30.80 -14.06
C GLY A 24 34.72 31.53 -13.58
N PRO A 25 34.62 32.00 -12.31
CA PRO A 25 33.35 32.12 -11.57
C PRO A 25 32.86 33.55 -11.30
N ALA A 26 31.54 33.74 -11.09
CA ALA A 26 31.01 34.87 -10.29
C ALA A 26 29.55 34.68 -9.83
N ARG A 27 29.28 35.21 -8.64
CA ARG A 27 28.04 35.17 -7.83
C ARG A 27 26.91 36.05 -8.40
N GLY A 28 25.66 35.69 -8.09
CA GLY A 28 24.50 36.59 -8.15
C GLY A 28 23.19 35.84 -7.92
N GLY A 29 22.45 36.19 -6.86
CA GLY A 29 21.30 35.43 -6.36
C GLY A 29 19.97 35.66 -7.11
N GLY A 30 19.04 34.76 -6.87
CA GLY A 30 17.65 34.83 -7.33
C GLY A 30 16.99 33.45 -7.41
N ALA A 31 16.29 33.05 -6.33
CA ALA A 31 15.23 32.04 -6.37
C ALA A 31 13.88 32.79 -6.18
N PRO A 32 12.69 32.27 -6.56
CA PRO A 32 12.41 30.85 -6.80
C PRO A 32 11.54 30.54 -8.05
N HIS A 33 11.90 29.49 -8.76
CA HIS A 33 10.92 28.60 -9.39
C HIS A 33 11.31 27.19 -8.98
N GLY A 34 10.49 26.56 -8.12
CA GLY A 34 10.68 25.19 -7.69
C GLY A 34 10.43 24.26 -8.86
N GLU A 35 11.49 23.97 -9.59
CA GLU A 35 11.56 22.91 -10.58
C GLU A 35 11.30 21.58 -9.86
N ILE A 36 10.35 20.81 -10.39
CA ILE A 36 10.07 19.45 -9.94
C ILE A 36 11.33 18.64 -10.25
N ILE A 37 12.15 18.39 -9.24
CA ILE A 37 13.34 17.53 -9.39
C ILE A 37 12.81 16.13 -9.70
N GLY A 38 12.88 15.75 -10.97
CA GLY A 38 12.71 14.39 -11.41
C GLY A 38 13.87 13.58 -10.84
N ALA A 39 13.58 12.69 -9.90
CA ALA A 39 14.54 11.65 -9.53
C ALA A 39 14.71 10.73 -10.75
N SER A 40 15.91 10.68 -11.32
CA SER A 40 16.27 9.72 -12.37
C SER A 40 16.51 8.35 -11.75
N LEU A 41 16.44 7.29 -12.58
CA LEU A 41 16.73 5.90 -12.19
C LEU A 41 18.10 5.72 -11.50
N GLU A 42 19.03 6.65 -11.71
CA GLU A 42 20.43 6.54 -11.25
C GLU A 42 20.55 6.47 -9.72
N ASP A 43 19.64 7.08 -8.96
CA ASP A 43 19.66 7.00 -7.49
C ASP A 43 19.19 5.63 -6.93
N VAL A 44 18.49 4.85 -7.75
CA VAL A 44 18.05 3.48 -7.40
C VAL A 44 19.08 2.45 -7.88
N GLU A 45 19.75 2.69 -9.01
CA GLU A 45 20.75 1.79 -9.58
C GLU A 45 22.17 1.98 -9.01
N ALA A 46 22.52 3.16 -8.49
CA ALA A 46 23.90 3.50 -8.10
C ALA A 46 24.39 2.90 -6.77
N ASN A 47 23.52 2.27 -5.97
CA ASN A 47 23.89 1.65 -4.70
C ASN A 47 23.41 0.18 -4.64
N PRO A 48 24.16 -0.78 -5.21
CA PRO A 48 23.88 -2.18 -5.01
C PRO A 48 24.01 -2.52 -3.51
N VAL A 49 22.90 -2.96 -2.93
CA VAL A 49 22.84 -3.49 -1.55
C VAL A 49 23.85 -4.64 -1.45
N PRO A 50 24.69 -4.72 -0.38
CA PRO A 50 25.67 -5.79 -0.25
C PRO A 50 24.98 -7.16 -0.34
N HIS A 51 25.47 -7.98 -1.26
CA HIS A 51 25.01 -9.35 -1.49
C HIS A 51 25.08 -10.15 -0.18
N GLY A 52 23.92 -10.54 0.35
CA GLY A 52 23.87 -11.34 1.56
C GLY A 52 22.50 -11.83 2.01
N LEU A 53 21.40 -11.09 1.78
CA LEU A 53 20.10 -11.48 2.34
C LEU A 53 18.85 -11.34 1.44
N TYR A 54 18.93 -10.88 0.18
CA TYR A 54 17.72 -10.74 -0.66
C TYR A 54 17.97 -11.04 -2.15
N PRO A 55 17.56 -12.22 -2.66
CA PRO A 55 17.74 -12.57 -4.07
C PRO A 55 16.42 -12.53 -4.87
N THR A 56 15.63 -11.44 -4.90
CA THR A 56 14.44 -11.41 -5.80
C THR A 56 13.95 -10.03 -6.32
N TYR A 57 14.22 -8.90 -5.66
CA TYR A 57 13.58 -7.62 -6.01
C TYR A 57 14.04 -6.96 -7.31
N ILE A 58 15.10 -7.44 -7.95
CA ILE A 58 15.61 -6.95 -9.25
C ILE A 58 14.75 -7.48 -10.43
N ARG A 59 13.72 -8.30 -10.20
CA ARG A 59 12.94 -8.94 -11.29
C ARG A 59 11.58 -8.31 -11.61
N TYR A 60 11.08 -7.36 -10.83
CA TYR A 60 9.80 -6.72 -11.16
C TYR A 60 9.98 -5.63 -12.22
N PRO A 61 9.15 -5.60 -13.28
CA PRO A 61 9.19 -4.50 -14.23
C PRO A 61 8.80 -3.20 -13.52
N PHE A 62 9.58 -2.14 -13.75
CA PHE A 62 9.25 -0.80 -13.30
C PHE A 62 8.33 -0.13 -14.33
N LEU A 63 7.20 0.38 -13.84
CA LEU A 63 6.12 0.91 -14.67
C LEU A 63 6.32 2.39 -15.06
N GLY A 64 7.28 3.06 -14.43
CA GLY A 64 7.51 4.50 -14.61
C GLY A 64 6.81 5.35 -13.56
N HIS A 65 6.53 6.59 -13.93
CA HIS A 65 6.07 7.64 -13.01
C HIS A 65 4.58 7.94 -13.21
N GLY A 66 3.85 8.06 -12.11
CA GLY A 66 2.50 8.61 -12.11
C GLY A 66 2.48 10.15 -12.21
N THR A 67 1.28 10.72 -12.23
CA THR A 67 1.03 12.18 -12.22
C THR A 67 -0.08 12.56 -11.25
N CYS A 68 0.05 13.70 -10.58
CA CYS A 68 -1.05 14.31 -9.80
C CYS A 68 -1.54 15.56 -10.51
N PHE A 69 -2.85 15.79 -10.48
CA PHE A 69 -3.47 17.00 -10.97
C PHE A 69 -3.38 18.11 -9.92
N PRO A 70 -3.48 19.40 -10.33
CA PRO A 70 -3.56 20.51 -9.39
C PRO A 70 -4.69 20.31 -8.36
N PRO A 71 -4.46 20.66 -7.08
CA PRO A 71 -5.42 20.46 -6.02
C PRO A 71 -6.64 21.36 -6.21
N VAL A 72 -7.83 20.84 -5.90
CA VAL A 72 -9.04 21.65 -5.79
C VAL A 72 -9.21 22.03 -4.32
N LYS A 73 -9.11 23.33 -4.03
CA LYS A 73 -9.31 23.86 -2.67
C LYS A 73 -10.79 24.09 -2.38
N ARG A 74 -11.26 23.65 -1.22
CA ARG A 74 -12.62 23.86 -0.69
C ARG A 74 -12.53 24.23 0.79
N GLY A 75 -12.55 25.54 1.07
CA GLY A 75 -12.26 26.03 2.43
C GLY A 75 -10.80 25.78 2.82
N ASP A 76 -10.57 25.06 3.90
CA ASP A 76 -9.26 24.62 4.40
C ASP A 76 -8.85 23.23 3.88
N VAL A 77 -9.74 22.57 3.13
CA VAL A 77 -9.55 21.22 2.58
C VAL A 77 -9.03 21.29 1.13
N TYR A 78 -8.20 20.32 0.78
CA TYR A 78 -7.64 20.11 -0.56
C TYR A 78 -8.00 18.72 -1.06
N ASP A 79 -8.62 18.67 -2.24
CA ASP A 79 -8.89 17.44 -2.98
C ASP A 79 -7.84 17.28 -4.09
N VAL A 80 -7.11 16.16 -4.09
CA VAL A 80 -6.08 15.86 -5.09
C VAL A 80 -6.40 14.54 -5.76
N ARG A 81 -6.39 14.56 -7.09
CA ARG A 81 -6.48 13.37 -7.92
C ARG A 81 -5.10 13.02 -8.47
N CYS A 82 -4.74 11.76 -8.38
CA CYS A 82 -3.48 11.25 -8.92
C CYS A 82 -3.72 9.97 -9.72
N LEU A 83 -2.84 9.75 -10.68
CA LEU A 83 -2.81 8.58 -11.54
C LEU A 83 -1.42 7.96 -11.44
N GLY A 84 -1.35 6.65 -11.25
CA GLY A 84 -0.16 5.86 -11.48
C GLY A 84 0.22 5.84 -12.96
N PRO A 85 1.37 5.20 -13.28
CA PRO A 85 1.77 4.95 -14.66
C PRO A 85 0.71 4.13 -15.42
N GLU A 86 0.79 4.20 -16.75
CA GLU A 86 -0.13 3.50 -17.63
C GLU A 86 0.29 2.06 -17.89
N GLU A 87 -0.66 1.15 -17.70
CA GLU A 87 -0.45 -0.28 -17.75
C GLU A 87 -1.25 -0.96 -18.85
N TYR A 88 -0.57 -1.73 -19.68
CA TYR A 88 -1.20 -2.52 -20.73
C TYR A 88 -1.39 -3.96 -20.27
N LEU A 89 -2.63 -4.44 -20.27
CA LEU A 89 -2.96 -5.84 -19.99
C LEU A 89 -3.73 -6.46 -21.17
N SER A 90 -3.22 -7.58 -21.67
CA SER A 90 -3.95 -8.49 -22.57
C SER A 90 -5.00 -9.29 -21.79
N PRO A 91 -6.09 -9.75 -22.44
CA PRO A 91 -7.06 -10.67 -21.83
C PRO A 91 -6.36 -11.85 -21.12
N GLY A 92 -6.71 -12.11 -19.86
CA GLY A 92 -6.13 -13.16 -19.03
C GLY A 92 -4.78 -12.81 -18.39
N GLN A 93 -4.12 -11.75 -18.82
CA GLN A 93 -2.75 -11.45 -18.36
C GLN A 93 -2.71 -11.16 -16.87
N VAL A 94 -1.70 -11.74 -16.21
CA VAL A 94 -1.32 -11.40 -14.83
C VAL A 94 -0.07 -10.54 -14.87
N LYS A 95 -0.06 -9.44 -14.10
CA LYS A 95 1.05 -8.48 -14.07
C LYS A 95 1.36 -8.02 -12.66
N ASN A 96 2.52 -8.42 -12.15
CA ASN A 96 3.08 -7.95 -10.89
C ASN A 96 4.22 -6.96 -11.19
N ALA A 97 4.11 -5.73 -10.71
CA ALA A 97 5.03 -4.66 -11.10
C ALA A 97 5.27 -3.63 -9.98
N LEU A 98 6.33 -2.84 -10.11
CA LEU A 98 6.61 -1.71 -9.23
C LEU A 98 6.27 -0.40 -9.94
N ALA A 99 5.54 0.48 -9.28
CA ALA A 99 5.18 1.80 -9.76
C ALA A 99 5.69 2.88 -8.80
N LEU A 100 6.20 3.99 -9.35
CA LEU A 100 6.48 5.18 -8.55
C LEU A 100 5.28 6.12 -8.61
N LEU A 101 4.59 6.23 -7.49
CA LEU A 101 3.42 7.09 -7.36
C LEU A 101 3.83 8.51 -6.95
N PRO A 102 3.26 9.58 -7.53
CA PRO A 102 3.53 10.94 -7.06
C PRO A 102 2.90 11.22 -5.69
N SER A 103 3.57 12.04 -4.88
CA SER A 103 2.98 12.52 -3.62
C SER A 103 1.71 13.34 -3.91
N PRO A 104 0.56 13.03 -3.29
CA PRO A 104 -0.65 13.84 -3.42
C PRO A 104 -0.60 15.12 -2.58
N TYR A 105 0.43 15.28 -1.74
CA TYR A 105 0.53 16.36 -0.78
C TYR A 105 1.46 17.47 -1.30
N LEU A 106 0.90 18.67 -1.46
CA LEU A 106 1.64 19.85 -1.95
C LEU A 106 2.03 20.83 -0.84
N HIS A 107 1.51 20.61 0.37
CA HIS A 107 1.79 21.44 1.53
C HIS A 107 2.91 20.79 2.34
N ASN A 108 3.88 21.60 2.76
CA ASN A 108 4.95 21.14 3.63
C ASN A 108 4.47 21.01 5.08
N GLY A 109 4.91 19.96 5.75
CA GLY A 109 4.70 19.70 7.17
C GLY A 109 3.60 18.67 7.44
N LEU A 110 2.97 18.79 8.62
CA LEU A 110 1.97 17.84 9.10
C LEU A 110 0.59 18.10 8.48
N LEU A 111 -0.01 17.05 7.98
CA LEU A 111 -1.30 17.05 7.29
C LEU A 111 -2.24 16.06 7.94
N VAL A 112 -3.53 16.39 7.96
CA VAL A 112 -4.61 15.48 8.33
C VAL A 112 -5.24 14.94 7.06
N VAL A 113 -5.19 13.63 6.88
CA VAL A 113 -5.90 12.94 5.80
C VAL A 113 -7.34 12.73 6.21
N ILE A 114 -8.27 13.24 5.40
CA ILE A 114 -9.71 13.19 5.64
C ILE A 114 -10.33 11.99 4.92
N ASN A 115 -9.95 11.79 3.66
CA ASN A 115 -10.47 10.72 2.84
C ASN A 115 -9.44 10.26 1.80
N GLN A 116 -9.50 8.98 1.43
CA GLN A 116 -8.69 8.38 0.37
C GLN A 116 -9.54 7.41 -0.44
N THR A 117 -9.51 7.52 -1.76
CA THR A 117 -10.17 6.56 -2.67
C THR A 117 -9.13 5.96 -3.60
N THR A 118 -9.22 4.67 -3.92
CA THR A 118 -8.37 4.01 -4.94
C THR A 118 -9.24 3.21 -5.91
N GLN A 119 -8.86 3.19 -7.19
CA GLN A 119 -9.54 2.40 -8.22
C GLN A 119 -8.65 2.17 -9.44
N ILE A 120 -8.99 1.18 -10.27
CA ILE A 120 -8.45 1.10 -11.63
C ILE A 120 -9.41 1.78 -12.59
N ILE A 121 -8.84 2.61 -13.47
CA ILE A 121 -9.56 3.26 -14.56
C ILE A 121 -9.01 2.79 -15.90
N GLY A 122 -9.87 2.79 -16.92
CA GLY A 122 -9.47 2.49 -18.29
C GLY A 122 -8.95 3.73 -19.03
N ALA A 123 -8.57 3.55 -20.29
CA ALA A 123 -8.01 4.62 -21.13
C ALA A 123 -8.88 5.90 -21.24
N ALA A 124 -10.21 5.77 -21.21
CA ALA A 124 -11.12 6.92 -21.25
C ALA A 124 -11.45 7.49 -19.85
N GLY A 125 -10.76 7.03 -18.80
CA GLY A 125 -10.85 7.55 -17.43
C GLY A 125 -12.04 7.03 -16.61
N GLN A 126 -12.80 6.08 -17.15
CA GLN A 126 -13.90 5.42 -16.46
C GLN A 126 -13.39 4.33 -15.50
N PRO A 127 -14.05 4.12 -14.34
CA PRO A 127 -13.80 2.97 -13.48
C PRO A 127 -13.95 1.65 -14.25
N VAL A 128 -13.06 0.69 -13.97
CA VAL A 128 -13.05 -0.63 -14.61
C VAL A 128 -13.61 -1.66 -13.65
N PRO A 129 -14.54 -2.52 -14.10
CA PRO A 129 -15.14 -3.52 -13.22
C PRO A 129 -14.19 -4.70 -12.94
N LEU A 130 -14.39 -5.38 -11.81
CA LEU A 130 -13.60 -6.53 -11.36
C LEU A 130 -13.66 -7.74 -12.30
N ASN A 131 -14.73 -7.85 -13.10
CA ASN A 131 -14.86 -8.85 -14.17
C ASN A 131 -14.11 -8.49 -15.47
N GLU A 132 -13.39 -7.37 -15.49
CA GLU A 132 -12.43 -7.00 -16.54
C GLU A 132 -10.99 -6.98 -16.03
N VAL A 133 -10.73 -6.27 -14.93
CA VAL A 133 -9.43 -6.24 -14.25
C VAL A 133 -9.65 -6.34 -12.76
N TYR A 134 -9.03 -7.34 -12.15
CA TYR A 134 -8.98 -7.57 -10.72
C TYR A 134 -7.65 -7.03 -10.16
N MET A 135 -7.71 -6.24 -9.08
CA MET A 135 -6.53 -5.81 -8.34
C MET A 135 -6.29 -6.83 -7.24
N HIS A 136 -5.29 -7.69 -7.39
CA HIS A 136 -5.03 -8.74 -6.42
C HIS A 136 -4.47 -8.19 -5.11
N HIS A 137 -3.53 -7.25 -5.22
CA HIS A 137 -3.09 -6.39 -4.12
C HIS A 137 -2.30 -5.21 -4.70
N TYR A 138 -2.14 -4.18 -3.90
CA TYR A 138 -1.11 -3.17 -4.11
C TYR A 138 -0.46 -2.91 -2.76
N VAL A 139 0.86 -2.83 -2.69
CA VAL A 139 1.59 -2.70 -1.43
C VAL A 139 2.54 -1.53 -1.47
N GLY A 140 2.53 -0.68 -0.45
CA GLY A 140 3.41 0.48 -0.36
C GLY A 140 3.31 1.19 0.99
N ALA A 141 3.83 2.42 1.05
CA ALA A 141 3.85 3.19 2.30
C ALA A 141 2.42 3.55 2.75
N THR A 142 2.04 3.11 3.94
CA THR A 142 0.72 3.36 4.55
C THR A 142 0.49 4.84 4.87
N THR A 143 1.56 5.63 5.00
CA THR A 143 1.50 7.09 5.11
C THR A 143 1.04 7.76 3.81
N MET A 144 1.17 7.09 2.67
CA MET A 144 0.76 7.60 1.37
C MET A 144 -0.63 7.11 0.97
N LEU A 145 -0.84 5.79 1.01
CA LEU A 145 -2.11 5.14 0.68
C LEU A 145 -2.30 3.95 1.59
N ILE A 146 -3.46 3.86 2.23
CA ILE A 146 -3.77 2.72 3.08
C ILE A 146 -4.49 1.66 2.26
N GLU A 147 -3.90 0.48 2.20
CA GLU A 147 -4.54 -0.73 1.69
C GLU A 147 -5.82 -1.01 2.47
N SER A 148 -6.84 -1.51 1.77
CA SER A 148 -8.12 -1.83 2.39
C SER A 148 -8.77 -2.91 1.56
N GLY A 149 -8.72 -4.16 2.00
CA GLY A 149 -9.45 -5.26 1.39
C GLY A 149 -9.06 -5.64 -0.04
N ALA A 150 -9.44 -6.86 -0.42
CA ALA A 150 -8.90 -7.56 -1.58
C ALA A 150 -9.29 -7.03 -2.95
N GLU A 151 -10.19 -6.07 -3.04
CA GLU A 151 -11.00 -5.92 -4.25
C GLU A 151 -11.56 -4.50 -4.42
N LEU A 152 -11.15 -3.54 -3.59
CA LEU A 152 -11.78 -2.21 -3.57
C LEU A 152 -11.73 -1.53 -4.95
N ARG A 153 -12.93 -1.23 -5.45
CA ARG A 153 -13.21 -0.39 -6.61
C ARG A 153 -14.24 0.68 -6.25
N GLY A 154 -14.06 1.87 -6.82
CA GLY A 154 -14.98 3.00 -6.67
C GLY A 154 -14.55 4.01 -5.60
N ARG A 155 -15.34 5.08 -5.45
CA ARG A 155 -15.14 6.12 -4.43
C ARG A 155 -15.37 5.53 -3.05
N PHE A 156 -14.40 4.80 -2.54
CA PHE A 156 -14.38 4.42 -1.13
C PHE A 156 -14.23 5.71 -0.33
N THR A 157 -15.36 6.26 0.10
CA THR A 157 -15.35 7.30 1.11
C THR A 157 -15.07 6.56 2.39
N ARG A 158 -13.81 6.52 2.81
CA ARG A 158 -13.51 6.08 4.16
C ARG A 158 -14.12 7.12 5.06
N GLU A 159 -15.01 6.71 5.95
CA GLU A 159 -15.52 7.65 6.95
C GLU A 159 -14.31 8.24 7.69
N PRO A 160 -14.24 9.56 7.86
CA PRO A 160 -13.18 10.16 8.65
C PRO A 160 -13.14 9.54 10.05
N LEU A 161 -11.94 9.41 10.61
CA LEU A 161 -11.80 9.02 12.01
C LEU A 161 -12.49 10.07 12.89
N LYS A 162 -13.14 9.60 13.96
CA LYS A 162 -13.78 10.52 14.91
C LYS A 162 -12.72 11.34 15.63
N TRP A 163 -12.92 12.64 15.72
CA TRP A 163 -12.07 13.50 16.55
C TRP A 163 -11.99 12.94 17.98
N PRO A 164 -10.79 12.90 18.62
CA PRO A 164 -9.53 13.52 18.21
C PRO A 164 -8.62 12.69 17.30
N TYR A 165 -9.07 11.54 16.80
CA TYR A 165 -8.22 10.64 16.02
C TYR A 165 -8.08 11.11 14.57
N ALA A 166 -6.87 11.05 14.03
CA ALA A 166 -6.60 11.41 12.65
C ALA A 166 -5.41 10.65 12.08
N LEU A 167 -5.48 10.30 10.80
CA LEU A 167 -4.30 9.89 10.04
C LEU A 167 -3.47 11.15 9.77
N VAL A 168 -2.35 11.26 10.49
CA VAL A 168 -1.42 12.39 10.35
C VAL A 168 -0.26 11.98 9.48
N VAL A 169 -0.03 12.73 8.41
CA VAL A 169 1.05 12.48 7.46
C VAL A 169 2.01 13.67 7.51
N ASP A 170 3.30 13.39 7.65
CA ASP A 170 4.34 14.36 7.39
C ASP A 170 4.69 14.31 5.90
N SER A 171 4.37 15.37 5.16
CA SER A 171 4.66 15.43 3.72
C SER A 171 6.15 15.22 3.39
N GLU A 172 7.05 15.59 4.31
CA GLU A 172 8.49 15.45 4.12
C GLU A 172 8.92 13.97 4.05
N SER A 173 8.17 13.08 4.71
CA SER A 173 8.40 11.62 4.63
C SER A 173 8.19 11.07 3.21
N LEU A 174 7.53 11.83 2.33
CA LEU A 174 7.21 11.43 0.96
C LEU A 174 8.08 12.11 -0.10
N LEU A 175 9.10 12.88 0.31
CA LEU A 175 10.08 13.48 -0.62
C LEU A 175 10.91 12.41 -1.31
N SER A 176 11.30 11.36 -0.58
CA SER A 176 12.02 10.22 -1.14
C SER A 176 11.18 9.51 -2.20
N ALA A 177 11.81 9.16 -3.33
CA ALA A 177 11.16 8.28 -4.31
C ALA A 177 10.86 6.90 -3.70
N LYS A 178 11.69 6.43 -2.76
CA LYS A 178 11.57 5.10 -2.16
C LYS A 178 10.30 4.96 -1.30
N SER A 179 9.90 6.00 -0.57
CA SER A 179 8.64 5.99 0.20
C SER A 179 7.39 6.09 -0.67
N ARG A 180 7.57 6.14 -2.00
CA ARG A 180 6.50 6.26 -2.99
C ARG A 180 6.50 5.13 -4.01
N VAL A 181 7.32 4.10 -3.80
CA VAL A 181 7.29 2.87 -4.59
C VAL A 181 6.17 1.99 -4.09
N PHE A 182 5.29 1.61 -5.01
CA PHE A 182 4.19 0.69 -4.76
C PHE A 182 4.38 -0.55 -5.61
N ASN A 183 4.24 -1.72 -5.00
CA ASN A 183 3.97 -2.94 -5.74
C ASN A 183 2.51 -2.96 -6.15
N ILE A 184 2.22 -3.28 -7.41
CA ILE A 184 0.85 -3.35 -7.93
C ILE A 184 0.70 -4.70 -8.62
N TYR A 185 -0.31 -5.47 -8.21
CA TYR A 185 -0.60 -6.77 -8.76
C TYR A 185 -1.98 -6.83 -9.42
N LEU A 186 -1.99 -6.95 -10.75
CA LEU A 186 -3.21 -6.95 -11.57
C LEU A 186 -3.42 -8.30 -12.24
N ILE A 187 -4.68 -8.70 -12.33
CA ILE A 187 -5.16 -9.88 -13.06
C ILE A 187 -6.23 -9.41 -14.04
N SER A 188 -6.00 -9.54 -15.34
CA SER A 188 -7.04 -9.29 -16.35
C SER A 188 -7.99 -10.48 -16.41
N THR A 189 -9.20 -10.32 -15.90
CA THR A 189 -10.29 -11.31 -15.99
C THR A 189 -11.06 -11.20 -17.32
N ALA A 190 -10.76 -10.18 -18.13
CA ALA A 190 -11.30 -10.06 -19.48
C ALA A 190 -11.11 -11.34 -20.30
N GLY A 191 -12.21 -11.86 -20.85
CA GLY A 191 -12.24 -13.05 -21.71
C GLY A 191 -12.11 -14.39 -20.98
N VAL A 192 -11.94 -14.39 -19.65
CA VAL A 192 -12.05 -15.59 -18.82
C VAL A 192 -13.52 -15.98 -18.72
N LEU A 193 -13.81 -17.29 -18.77
CA LEU A 193 -15.18 -17.79 -18.67
C LEU A 193 -15.76 -17.43 -17.28
N PRO A 194 -17.01 -16.94 -17.19
CA PRO A 194 -17.62 -16.63 -15.90
C PRO A 194 -17.76 -17.84 -14.98
N GLY A 195 -17.87 -17.58 -13.67
CA GLY A 195 -18.01 -18.62 -12.65
C GLY A 195 -16.66 -19.23 -12.28
N LYS A 196 -16.57 -20.56 -12.25
CA LYS A 196 -15.42 -21.29 -11.70
C LYS A 196 -14.08 -20.95 -12.35
N ASP A 197 -14.05 -20.57 -13.63
CA ASP A 197 -12.81 -20.20 -14.30
C ASP A 197 -12.28 -18.84 -13.83
N ILE A 198 -13.16 -17.87 -13.56
CA ILE A 198 -12.79 -16.62 -12.89
C ILE A 198 -12.33 -16.92 -11.47
N ASP A 199 -13.09 -17.66 -10.68
CA ASP A 199 -12.73 -17.96 -9.29
C ASP A 199 -11.35 -18.63 -9.22
N ARG A 200 -11.11 -19.59 -10.12
CA ARG A 200 -9.81 -20.26 -10.26
C ARG A 200 -8.71 -19.30 -10.70
N CYS A 201 -8.98 -18.38 -11.62
CA CYS A 201 -8.03 -17.37 -12.07
C CYS A 201 -7.59 -16.45 -10.91
N LEU A 202 -8.54 -16.01 -10.07
CA LEU A 202 -8.28 -15.16 -8.91
C LEU A 202 -7.53 -15.89 -7.80
N GLN A 203 -7.81 -17.18 -7.62
CA GLN A 203 -7.17 -18.04 -6.61
C GLN A 203 -5.77 -18.52 -7.00
N CYS A 204 -5.35 -18.30 -8.24
CA CYS A 204 -4.01 -18.58 -8.75
C CYS A 204 -3.44 -19.97 -8.36
N PRO A 205 -4.10 -21.09 -8.72
CA PRO A 205 -3.63 -22.42 -8.34
C PRO A 205 -2.28 -22.76 -9.00
N CYS A 206 -1.44 -23.48 -8.27
CA CYS A 206 -0.14 -23.94 -8.76
C CYS A 206 -0.29 -25.12 -9.74
N ASP A 207 0.61 -25.22 -10.72
CA ASP A 207 0.57 -26.28 -11.73
C ASP A 207 1.02 -27.65 -11.21
N ASP A 208 2.00 -27.62 -10.31
CA ASP A 208 2.56 -28.81 -9.68
C ASP A 208 1.63 -29.37 -8.59
N ASP A 209 0.86 -28.50 -7.95
CA ASP A 209 -0.10 -28.89 -6.92
C ASP A 209 -1.35 -27.98 -6.93
N PRO A 210 -2.48 -28.46 -7.48
CA PRO A 210 -3.75 -27.73 -7.51
C PRO A 210 -4.38 -27.49 -6.13
N SER A 211 -3.84 -28.08 -5.06
CA SER A 211 -4.25 -27.77 -3.67
C SER A 211 -3.50 -26.57 -3.10
N ARG A 212 -2.52 -26.04 -3.83
CA ARG A 212 -1.84 -24.78 -3.52
C ARG A 212 -2.26 -23.72 -4.51
N GLY A 213 -2.27 -22.48 -4.05
CA GLY A 213 -2.47 -21.31 -4.89
C GLY A 213 -2.04 -20.05 -4.16
N GLY A 214 -2.22 -18.92 -4.83
CA GLY A 214 -1.82 -17.62 -4.34
C GLY A 214 -0.81 -16.91 -5.26
N PHE A 215 -0.32 -15.76 -4.80
CA PHE A 215 0.45 -14.80 -5.55
C PHE A 215 1.68 -15.40 -6.23
N SER A 216 2.34 -16.37 -5.58
CA SER A 216 3.54 -17.04 -6.09
C SER A 216 3.26 -18.00 -7.25
N CYS A 217 2.00 -18.40 -7.43
CA CYS A 217 1.55 -19.35 -8.44
C CYS A 217 0.74 -18.70 -9.57
N CYS A 218 0.38 -17.41 -9.44
CA CYS A 218 -0.41 -16.76 -10.46
C CYS A 218 0.33 -16.71 -11.80
N LYS A 219 -0.44 -16.93 -12.85
CA LYS A 219 0.00 -16.89 -14.23
C LYS A 219 -1.17 -16.44 -15.10
N THR A 220 -0.88 -16.15 -16.37
CA THR A 220 -1.92 -15.79 -17.35
C THR A 220 -3.07 -16.80 -17.33
N CYS A 221 -4.28 -16.27 -17.12
CA CYS A 221 -5.51 -17.03 -17.10
C CYS A 221 -5.92 -17.43 -18.52
N ASN A 222 -6.57 -18.59 -18.63
CA ASN A 222 -7.10 -19.06 -19.90
C ASN A 222 -8.27 -18.17 -20.33
N THR A 223 -8.21 -17.67 -21.57
CA THR A 223 -9.28 -16.84 -22.16
C THR A 223 -9.86 -17.48 -23.40
N THR A 224 -11.16 -17.25 -23.61
CA THR A 224 -11.88 -17.69 -24.81
C THR A 224 -11.92 -16.61 -25.89
N THR A 225 -11.65 -15.37 -25.51
CA THR A 225 -11.66 -14.20 -26.38
C THR A 225 -10.31 -13.47 -26.29
N PRO A 226 -9.26 -14.00 -26.93
CA PRO A 226 -8.01 -13.28 -27.03
C PRO A 226 -8.24 -11.95 -27.76
N GLY A 227 -7.47 -10.94 -27.40
CA GLY A 227 -7.65 -9.59 -27.91
C GLY A 227 -6.41 -8.73 -27.65
N PRO A 228 -6.39 -7.51 -28.19
CA PRO A 228 -5.29 -6.58 -27.95
C PRO A 228 -5.24 -6.18 -26.48
N ALA A 229 -4.03 -5.83 -26.02
CA ALA A 229 -3.86 -5.25 -24.70
C ALA A 229 -4.64 -3.93 -24.58
N ARG A 230 -5.25 -3.71 -23.40
CA ARG A 230 -5.95 -2.47 -23.06
C ARG A 230 -5.14 -1.69 -22.03
N ALA A 231 -5.21 -0.36 -22.12
CA ALA A 231 -4.55 0.53 -21.19
C ALA A 231 -5.41 0.78 -19.95
N TYR A 232 -4.77 0.68 -18.79
CA TYR A 232 -5.34 0.88 -17.46
C TYR A 232 -4.43 1.79 -16.64
N ARG A 233 -5.00 2.45 -15.63
CA ARG A 233 -4.24 3.26 -14.67
C ARG A 233 -4.77 3.03 -13.26
N PHE A 234 -3.87 3.04 -12.29
CA PHE A 234 -4.23 3.11 -10.87
C PHE A 234 -4.56 4.56 -10.51
N GLU A 235 -5.82 4.87 -10.27
CA GLU A 235 -6.25 6.18 -9.78
C GLU A 235 -6.33 6.15 -8.25
N TYR A 236 -5.79 7.20 -7.62
CA TYR A 236 -5.98 7.44 -6.20
C TYR A 236 -6.26 8.91 -5.95
N ASN A 237 -7.27 9.18 -5.13
CA ASN A 237 -7.66 10.53 -4.74
C ASN A 237 -7.47 10.68 -3.24
N VAL A 238 -6.95 11.83 -2.81
CA VAL A 238 -6.73 12.15 -1.41
C VAL A 238 -7.37 13.49 -1.10
N THR A 239 -8.18 13.51 -0.03
CA THR A 239 -8.71 14.72 0.58
C THR A 239 -7.94 14.97 1.87
N TYR A 240 -7.30 16.12 2.01
CA TYR A 240 -6.50 16.46 3.20
C TYR A 240 -6.57 17.93 3.57
N ARG A 241 -6.10 18.27 4.76
CA ARG A 241 -5.87 19.66 5.19
C ARG A 241 -4.58 19.78 6.00
N PRO A 242 -3.93 20.95 6.05
CA PRO A 242 -2.86 21.20 7.00
C PRO A 242 -3.31 20.98 8.45
N LEU A 243 -2.45 20.39 9.28
CA LEU A 243 -2.65 20.29 10.72
C LEU A 243 -2.20 21.59 11.39
N LEU A 244 -3.15 22.33 11.96
CA LEU A 244 -2.88 23.63 12.55
C LEU A 244 -2.08 23.49 13.86
N PRO A 245 -1.11 24.38 14.16
CA PRO A 245 -0.30 24.30 15.38
C PRO A 245 -1.11 24.17 16.69
N GLU A 246 -2.25 24.85 16.79
CA GLU A 246 -3.17 24.82 17.93
C GLU A 246 -3.94 23.49 18.08
N GLU A 247 -4.07 22.72 16.99
CA GLU A 247 -4.70 21.40 17.01
C GLU A 247 -3.71 20.29 17.38
N ARG A 248 -2.42 20.48 17.12
CA ARG A 248 -1.35 19.49 17.38
C ARG A 248 -1.37 18.86 18.77
N PRO A 249 -1.56 19.62 19.88
CA PRO A 249 -1.61 19.00 21.21
C PRO A 249 -2.92 18.24 21.49
N ARG A 250 -3.93 18.37 20.62
CA ARG A 250 -5.27 17.78 20.82
C ARG A 250 -5.53 16.60 19.89
N VAL A 251 -4.89 16.58 18.73
CA VAL A 251 -5.04 15.48 17.77
C VAL A 251 -4.28 14.24 18.27
N LYS A 252 -4.94 13.09 18.20
CA LYS A 252 -4.31 11.78 18.40
C LYS A 252 -4.00 11.21 17.03
N GLY A 253 -2.72 11.28 16.64
CA GLY A 253 -2.25 10.59 15.44
C GLY A 253 -2.50 9.09 15.56
N VAL A 254 -3.01 8.49 14.49
CA VAL A 254 -3.17 7.03 14.41
C VAL A 254 -2.05 6.41 13.60
N ASP A 255 -1.58 5.25 14.07
CA ASP A 255 -0.70 4.34 13.37
C ASP A 255 -1.50 3.11 12.89
N LEU A 256 -0.89 2.28 12.04
CA LEU A 256 -1.49 1.06 11.51
C LEU A 256 -0.78 -0.16 12.09
N MET A 257 -1.54 -1.06 12.69
CA MET A 257 -1.09 -2.42 13.01
C MET A 257 -1.86 -3.40 12.13
N TRP A 258 -1.27 -4.55 11.85
CA TRP A 258 -1.88 -5.55 10.98
C TRP A 258 -1.63 -6.95 11.52
N TYR A 259 -2.63 -7.80 11.39
CA TYR A 259 -2.61 -9.18 11.84
C TYR A 259 -2.85 -10.10 10.66
N ASP A 260 -1.99 -11.10 10.52
CA ASP A 260 -2.11 -12.14 9.50
C ASP A 260 -2.56 -13.45 10.15
N ILE A 261 -3.65 -14.02 9.66
CA ILE A 261 -4.19 -15.29 10.13
C ILE A 261 -3.23 -16.47 9.95
N THR A 262 -2.22 -16.35 9.09
CA THR A 262 -1.20 -17.40 8.92
C THR A 262 -0.10 -17.34 9.97
N GLY A 263 -0.06 -16.28 10.79
CA GLY A 263 1.03 -16.05 11.73
C GLY A 263 2.40 -15.84 11.06
N ASN A 264 2.43 -15.55 9.76
CA ASN A 264 3.61 -15.56 8.89
C ASN A 264 4.25 -16.93 8.64
N GLU A 265 3.60 -18.04 9.01
CA GLU A 265 4.18 -19.39 8.84
C GLU A 265 3.97 -19.93 7.42
N GLU A 266 2.91 -19.51 6.73
CA GLU A 266 2.49 -20.04 5.43
C GLU A 266 2.54 -18.99 4.29
N GLY A 267 3.09 -17.80 4.57
CA GLY A 267 2.95 -16.62 3.71
C GLY A 267 1.63 -15.88 3.97
N ILE A 268 1.33 -14.84 3.18
CA ILE A 268 0.16 -13.96 3.42
C ILE A 268 -1.18 -14.56 2.96
N GLU A 269 -1.11 -15.68 2.23
CA GLU A 269 -2.25 -16.40 1.69
C GLU A 269 -2.22 -17.86 2.16
N TYR A 270 -3.39 -18.44 2.36
CA TYR A 270 -3.55 -19.82 2.80
C TYR A 270 -4.62 -20.54 1.98
N GLN A 271 -4.78 -21.83 2.25
CA GLN A 271 -5.65 -22.73 1.49
C GLN A 271 -6.80 -23.23 2.36
N ILE A 272 -7.99 -23.36 1.77
CA ILE A 272 -9.17 -24.00 2.36
C ILE A 272 -9.42 -25.28 1.58
N LEU A 273 -8.96 -26.40 2.12
CA LEU A 273 -9.00 -27.70 1.45
C LEU A 273 -10.09 -28.63 1.98
N ASP A 274 -10.45 -28.44 3.25
CA ASP A 274 -11.51 -29.18 3.92
C ASP A 274 -12.87 -28.56 3.61
N THR A 275 -13.72 -29.36 2.97
CA THR A 275 -15.09 -28.97 2.61
C THR A 275 -16.15 -29.75 3.39
N SER A 276 -15.76 -30.34 4.52
CA SER A 276 -16.67 -31.08 5.41
C SER A 276 -17.65 -30.14 6.13
N ASN A 277 -17.22 -28.91 6.40
CA ASN A 277 -18.00 -27.87 7.06
C ASN A 277 -18.41 -26.77 6.09
N THR A 278 -19.64 -26.26 6.22
CA THR A 278 -20.15 -25.15 5.38
C THR A 278 -19.41 -23.84 5.64
N THR A 279 -18.84 -23.66 6.83
CA THR A 279 -18.02 -22.51 7.20
C THR A 279 -16.66 -23.01 7.62
N HIS A 280 -15.61 -22.49 6.98
CA HIS A 280 -14.24 -22.70 7.40
C HIS A 280 -13.81 -21.53 8.28
N ILE A 281 -13.26 -21.83 9.45
CA ILE A 281 -12.70 -20.83 10.37
C ILE A 281 -11.24 -21.21 10.60
N LYS A 282 -10.34 -20.30 10.22
CA LYS A 282 -8.94 -20.36 10.65
C LYS A 282 -8.77 -19.40 11.81
N THR A 283 -8.00 -19.82 12.81
CA THR A 283 -7.74 -19.04 14.03
C THR A 283 -6.24 -18.84 14.20
N TYR A 284 -5.85 -17.65 14.60
CA TYR A 284 -4.49 -17.31 14.98
C TYR A 284 -4.50 -16.54 16.28
N GLU A 285 -3.65 -16.91 17.23
CA GLU A 285 -3.49 -16.19 18.49
C GLU A 285 -2.08 -15.62 18.59
N THR A 286 -2.00 -14.39 19.07
CA THR A 286 -0.73 -13.70 19.31
C THR A 286 -0.87 -12.70 20.45
N THR A 287 0.22 -12.03 20.77
CA THR A 287 0.22 -10.84 21.62
C THR A 287 0.00 -9.61 20.73
N VAL A 288 -0.90 -8.71 21.16
CA VAL A 288 -1.34 -7.54 20.38
C VAL A 288 -0.17 -6.72 19.84
N ASP A 289 0.88 -6.54 20.64
CA ASP A 289 2.04 -5.70 20.37
C ASP A 289 3.34 -6.52 20.23
N ALA A 290 3.24 -7.81 19.85
CA ALA A 290 4.38 -8.71 19.76
C ALA A 290 5.56 -8.15 18.94
N ASP A 291 5.25 -7.42 17.87
CA ASP A 291 6.24 -6.86 16.95
C ASP A 291 6.79 -5.49 17.38
N CYS A 292 6.10 -4.84 18.30
CA CYS A 292 6.39 -3.49 18.75
C CYS A 292 5.95 -3.33 20.21
N PRO A 293 6.63 -3.99 21.17
CA PRO A 293 6.19 -4.01 22.56
C PRO A 293 5.98 -2.60 23.11
N GLN A 294 4.78 -2.34 23.60
CA GLN A 294 4.39 -1.07 24.21
C GLN A 294 4.63 -1.11 25.72
N GLN A 295 4.70 0.07 26.34
CA GLN A 295 4.84 0.19 27.80
C GLN A 295 3.57 0.68 28.49
N GLU A 296 2.69 1.33 27.72
CA GLU A 296 1.48 1.97 28.21
C GLU A 296 0.27 1.49 27.41
N GLU A 297 -0.92 1.63 27.99
CA GLU A 297 -2.19 1.36 27.30
C GLU A 297 -2.31 2.20 26.02
N PHE A 298 -2.81 1.55 24.96
CA PHE A 298 -3.13 2.19 23.69
C PHE A 298 -4.56 1.87 23.27
N GLU A 299 -5.02 2.52 22.20
CA GLU A 299 -6.42 2.50 21.79
C GLU A 299 -6.54 1.97 20.36
N ILE A 300 -7.34 0.93 20.13
CA ILE A 300 -7.81 0.56 18.79
C ILE A 300 -9.04 1.41 18.49
N VAL A 301 -9.03 2.13 17.37
CA VAL A 301 -10.11 3.07 17.00
C VAL A 301 -10.92 2.62 15.80
N ARG A 302 -10.36 1.72 15.01
CA ARG A 302 -10.96 1.19 13.79
C ARG A 302 -10.28 -0.11 13.40
N CYS A 303 -11.01 -1.01 12.75
CA CYS A 303 -10.39 -2.08 11.99
C CYS A 303 -11.07 -2.36 10.65
N VAL A 304 -10.29 -2.90 9.71
CA VAL A 304 -10.73 -3.30 8.38
C VAL A 304 -10.04 -4.58 7.96
N GLY A 305 -10.84 -5.57 7.62
CA GLY A 305 -10.38 -6.86 7.13
C GLY A 305 -9.93 -6.82 5.68
N HIS A 306 -9.16 -7.83 5.30
CA HIS A 306 -8.85 -8.16 3.92
C HIS A 306 -9.03 -9.65 3.71
N GLN A 307 -10.06 -9.99 2.95
CA GLN A 307 -10.40 -11.34 2.56
C GLN A 307 -10.82 -11.35 1.09
N HIS A 308 -10.54 -12.46 0.40
CA HIS A 308 -10.85 -12.69 -1.01
C HIS A 308 -12.29 -13.21 -1.16
N ILE A 309 -12.74 -13.37 -2.41
CA ILE A 309 -13.96 -14.09 -2.76
C ILE A 309 -14.15 -15.38 -1.94
N GLY A 310 -15.37 -15.57 -1.42
CA GLY A 310 -15.69 -16.61 -0.45
C GLY A 310 -15.56 -16.17 1.01
N SER A 311 -15.09 -14.94 1.27
CA SER A 311 -15.09 -14.30 2.58
C SER A 311 -16.46 -14.39 3.27
N ARG A 312 -16.45 -14.55 4.61
CA ARG A 312 -17.63 -14.45 5.47
C ARG A 312 -17.53 -13.30 6.47
N CYS A 313 -16.49 -13.26 7.29
CA CYS A 313 -16.08 -12.14 8.14
C CYS A 313 -14.68 -12.46 8.65
N ILE A 314 -13.99 -11.43 9.16
CA ILE A 314 -12.81 -11.58 9.99
C ILE A 314 -13.03 -10.81 11.29
N THR A 315 -12.71 -11.43 12.42
CA THR A 315 -12.99 -10.89 13.75
C THR A 315 -11.73 -10.94 14.60
N LEU A 316 -11.45 -9.85 15.33
CA LEU A 316 -10.39 -9.78 16.33
C LEU A 316 -11.04 -9.82 17.71
N TYR A 317 -10.58 -10.72 18.56
CA TYR A 317 -11.04 -10.90 19.93
C TYR A 317 -9.91 -10.64 20.93
N ASN A 318 -10.28 -10.23 22.12
CA ASN A 318 -9.45 -10.39 23.30
C ASN A 318 -9.47 -11.88 23.67
N ALA A 319 -8.32 -12.55 23.59
CA ALA A 319 -8.24 -13.99 23.80
C ALA A 319 -8.43 -14.40 25.28
N GLU A 320 -8.29 -13.46 26.20
CA GLU A 320 -8.43 -13.70 27.65
C GLU A 320 -9.88 -13.56 28.10
N THR A 321 -10.62 -12.61 27.53
CA THR A 321 -12.02 -12.32 27.92
C THR A 321 -13.06 -12.85 26.95
N ASP A 322 -12.64 -13.28 25.77
CA ASP A 322 -13.50 -13.66 24.63
C ASP A 322 -14.33 -12.50 24.07
N GLU A 323 -14.01 -11.27 24.46
CA GLU A 323 -14.69 -10.07 23.97
C GLU A 323 -14.29 -9.76 22.52
N THR A 324 -15.26 -9.49 21.66
CA THR A 324 -15.01 -8.97 20.31
C THR A 324 -14.44 -7.55 20.40
N ILE A 325 -13.20 -7.38 19.94
CA ILE A 325 -12.56 -6.07 19.82
C ILE A 325 -13.12 -5.35 18.60
N CYS A 326 -13.15 -6.03 17.45
CA CYS A 326 -13.71 -5.49 16.22
C CYS A 326 -14.02 -6.59 15.19
N GLN A 327 -14.92 -6.31 14.24
CA GLN A 327 -15.32 -7.26 13.20
C GLN A 327 -15.46 -6.58 11.83
N SER A 328 -14.89 -7.20 10.81
CA SER A 328 -14.99 -6.75 9.43
C SER A 328 -15.57 -7.83 8.53
N CYS A 329 -16.67 -7.55 7.84
CA CYS A 329 -17.39 -8.48 6.98
C CYS A 329 -17.40 -8.01 5.52
N PRO A 330 -17.48 -8.92 4.54
CA PRO A 330 -17.52 -8.58 3.13
C PRO A 330 -18.87 -7.98 2.75
N VAL A 331 -18.82 -7.04 1.82
CA VAL A 331 -19.94 -6.55 1.05
C VAL A 331 -19.78 -7.12 -0.35
N TYR A 332 -20.73 -7.96 -0.75
CA TYR A 332 -20.74 -8.51 -2.10
C TYR A 332 -21.53 -7.60 -3.03
N GLY A 333 -20.98 -7.36 -4.23
CA GLY A 333 -21.70 -6.66 -5.27
C GLY A 333 -22.91 -7.45 -5.76
N ASN A 334 -23.89 -6.77 -6.34
CA ASN A 334 -25.15 -7.38 -6.79
C ASN A 334 -25.55 -7.05 -8.24
N VAL A 335 -24.79 -6.20 -8.93
CA VAL A 335 -25.05 -5.79 -10.33
C VAL A 335 -23.94 -6.29 -11.25
N THR A 336 -24.32 -6.90 -12.37
CA THR A 336 -23.34 -7.37 -13.37
C THR A 336 -22.78 -6.18 -14.16
N GLY A 337 -21.45 -6.04 -14.18
CA GLY A 337 -20.74 -5.03 -14.98
C GLY A 337 -20.75 -3.62 -14.41
N GLU A 338 -21.25 -3.41 -13.19
CA GLU A 338 -21.16 -2.14 -12.48
C GLU A 338 -19.89 -2.10 -11.63
N ALA A 339 -18.97 -1.20 -11.97
CA ALA A 339 -17.71 -1.05 -11.25
C ALA A 339 -17.94 -0.62 -9.78
N GLY A 340 -17.41 -1.39 -8.82
CA GLY A 340 -17.64 -1.19 -7.39
C GLY A 340 -18.95 -1.80 -6.84
N ASN A 341 -19.72 -2.50 -7.66
CA ASN A 341 -20.92 -3.25 -7.26
C ASN A 341 -21.07 -4.58 -8.04
N GLU A 342 -19.94 -5.17 -8.43
CA GLU A 342 -19.88 -6.33 -9.30
C GLU A 342 -20.47 -7.57 -8.64
N LYS A 343 -21.52 -8.11 -9.27
CA LYS A 343 -22.18 -9.33 -8.81
C LYS A 343 -21.19 -10.47 -8.61
N GLY A 344 -21.13 -10.99 -7.38
CA GLY A 344 -20.32 -12.16 -7.00
C GLY A 344 -18.91 -11.84 -6.50
N TYR A 345 -18.51 -10.57 -6.50
CA TYR A 345 -17.22 -10.12 -6.00
C TYR A 345 -17.36 -9.47 -4.62
N VAL A 346 -16.30 -9.54 -3.81
CA VAL A 346 -16.20 -8.81 -2.54
C VAL A 346 -15.83 -7.38 -2.86
N VAL A 347 -16.81 -6.52 -3.13
CA VAL A 347 -16.50 -5.13 -3.55
C VAL A 347 -15.99 -4.24 -2.43
N LYS A 348 -16.14 -4.66 -1.17
CA LYS A 348 -15.71 -3.93 0.04
C LYS A 348 -15.66 -4.86 1.26
N MET A 349 -14.83 -4.52 2.24
CA MET A 349 -14.94 -5.00 3.62
C MET A 349 -15.52 -3.88 4.51
N THR A 350 -16.37 -4.21 5.48
CA THR A 350 -16.96 -3.21 6.38
C THR A 350 -15.88 -2.50 7.18
N ASP A 351 -16.03 -1.19 7.34
CA ASP A 351 -15.15 -0.40 8.20
C ASP A 351 -15.77 -0.37 9.60
N ASP A 352 -15.18 -1.11 10.53
CA ASP A 352 -15.63 -1.12 11.91
C ASP A 352 -14.99 0.05 12.66
N THR A 353 -15.55 1.24 12.44
CA THR A 353 -15.18 2.43 13.19
C THR A 353 -15.82 2.38 14.56
N LEU A 354 -15.01 2.04 15.56
CA LEU A 354 -15.49 1.80 16.91
C LEU A 354 -16.12 3.08 17.49
N ALA A 355 -17.32 2.93 18.05
CA ALA A 355 -18.04 4.05 18.66
C ALA A 355 -17.29 4.61 19.87
N VAL A 356 -16.68 3.69 20.63
CA VAL A 356 -15.76 3.95 21.73
C VAL A 356 -14.47 3.23 21.39
N PRO A 357 -13.30 3.90 21.41
CA PRO A 357 -12.02 3.24 21.22
C PRO A 357 -11.83 2.08 22.19
N TYR A 358 -11.37 0.94 21.68
CA TYR A 358 -11.05 -0.22 22.50
C TYR A 358 -9.68 -0.01 23.14
N LYS A 359 -9.67 0.18 24.46
CA LYS A 359 -8.44 0.32 25.26
C LYS A 359 -7.81 -1.04 25.45
N ILE A 360 -6.51 -1.14 25.20
CA ILE A 360 -5.79 -2.40 25.28
C ILE A 360 -4.45 -2.22 25.98
N SER A 361 -4.19 -3.10 26.93
CA SER A 361 -2.94 -3.14 27.68
C SER A 361 -1.83 -3.77 26.83
N PRO A 362 -0.57 -3.34 27.02
CA PRO A 362 0.57 -4.06 26.44
C PRO A 362 0.57 -5.52 26.85
N GLY A 363 0.98 -6.41 25.93
CA GLY A 363 1.06 -7.84 26.21
C GLY A 363 -0.27 -8.61 26.16
N THR A 364 -1.42 -7.94 26.01
CA THR A 364 -2.73 -8.60 25.92
C THR A 364 -2.75 -9.64 24.79
N ARG A 365 -3.23 -10.84 25.10
CA ARG A 365 -3.42 -11.87 24.08
C ARG A 365 -4.65 -11.56 23.23
N VAL A 366 -4.48 -11.63 21.92
CA VAL A 366 -5.55 -11.43 20.93
C VAL A 366 -5.68 -12.67 20.06
N ARG A 367 -6.93 -12.91 19.62
CA ARG A 367 -7.30 -14.02 18.76
C ARG A 367 -7.94 -13.47 17.50
N LEU A 368 -7.36 -13.79 16.36
CA LEU A 368 -7.91 -13.48 15.04
C LEU A 368 -8.65 -14.70 14.51
N GLU A 369 -9.87 -14.52 14.02
CA GLU A 369 -10.62 -15.54 13.29
C GLU A 369 -10.95 -15.07 11.88
N SER A 370 -10.51 -15.83 10.89
CA SER A 370 -10.85 -15.61 9.48
C SER A 370 -11.87 -16.65 9.04
N ALA A 371 -13.12 -16.23 8.83
CA ALA A 371 -14.21 -17.07 8.39
C ALA A 371 -14.42 -16.96 6.87
N TYR A 372 -14.59 -18.11 6.23
CA TYR A 372 -14.84 -18.28 4.81
C TYR A 372 -15.94 -19.31 4.56
N ASP A 373 -16.55 -19.24 3.38
CA ASP A 373 -17.39 -20.29 2.85
C ASP A 373 -16.55 -21.55 2.59
N GLY A 374 -16.83 -22.61 3.34
CA GLY A 374 -16.17 -23.91 3.27
C GLY A 374 -16.89 -24.93 2.37
N THR A 375 -17.96 -24.54 1.68
CA THR A 375 -18.70 -25.48 0.80
C THR A 375 -17.91 -25.91 -0.44
N GLU A 376 -16.84 -25.20 -0.77
CA GLU A 376 -15.91 -25.55 -1.84
C GLU A 376 -14.47 -25.27 -1.44
N ARG A 377 -13.54 -25.96 -2.11
CA ARG A 377 -12.12 -25.71 -1.93
C ARG A 377 -11.75 -24.34 -2.45
N ARG A 378 -10.89 -23.64 -1.72
CA ARG A 378 -10.35 -22.35 -2.12
C ARG A 378 -8.84 -22.36 -1.94
N THR A 379 -8.12 -21.84 -2.92
CA THR A 379 -6.67 -21.65 -2.82
C THR A 379 -6.31 -20.18 -2.84
N GLY A 380 -5.21 -19.80 -2.18
CA GLY A 380 -4.72 -18.43 -2.20
C GLY A 380 -5.71 -17.42 -1.59
N VAL A 381 -6.40 -17.79 -0.49
CA VAL A 381 -7.26 -16.85 0.23
C VAL A 381 -6.44 -16.06 1.25
N MET A 382 -6.80 -14.79 1.49
CA MET A 382 -6.16 -13.96 2.51
C MET A 382 -6.99 -13.85 3.80
N GLY A 383 -6.34 -13.55 4.91
CA GLY A 383 -7.02 -13.23 6.17
C GLY A 383 -6.24 -12.20 6.96
N LEU A 384 -6.24 -10.96 6.49
CA LEU A 384 -5.57 -9.86 7.17
C LEU A 384 -6.58 -8.99 7.91
N MET A 385 -6.18 -8.50 9.08
CA MET A 385 -6.90 -7.45 9.79
C MET A 385 -6.00 -6.25 9.96
N HIS A 386 -6.39 -5.12 9.41
CA HIS A 386 -5.76 -3.83 9.66
C HIS A 386 -6.45 -3.14 10.83
N THR A 387 -5.71 -2.67 11.82
CA THR A 387 -6.21 -1.91 12.96
C THR A 387 -5.54 -0.56 13.04
N TRP A 388 -6.33 0.49 13.18
CA TRP A 388 -5.84 1.84 13.44
C TRP A 388 -5.74 2.00 14.95
N VAL A 389 -4.54 2.36 15.39
CA VAL A 389 -4.21 2.45 16.81
C VAL A 389 -3.70 3.84 17.16
N ALA A 390 -4.00 4.29 18.37
CA ALA A 390 -3.57 5.58 18.89
C ALA A 390 -2.95 5.42 20.27
N GLY A 391 -2.02 6.32 20.61
CA GLY A 391 -1.36 6.31 21.93
C GLY A 391 -0.19 5.34 22.04
N LEU A 392 0.34 4.86 20.91
CA LEU A 392 1.58 4.06 20.92
C LEU A 392 2.74 4.88 21.50
N GLY A 393 3.46 4.31 22.45
CA GLY A 393 4.69 4.87 23.00
C GLY A 393 5.89 4.66 22.07
N VAL A 394 5.88 3.56 21.31
CA VAL A 394 6.83 3.29 20.23
C VAL A 394 6.06 2.96 18.94
N PRO A 395 6.44 3.53 17.78
CA PRO A 395 5.75 3.21 16.54
C PRO A 395 5.81 1.71 16.19
N CYS A 396 4.69 1.17 15.71
CA CYS A 396 4.57 -0.20 15.21
C CYS A 396 4.78 -0.22 13.70
N TYR A 397 6.01 -0.51 13.26
CA TYR A 397 6.34 -0.63 11.85
C TYR A 397 6.64 -2.10 11.53
N ARG A 398 5.63 -2.86 11.09
CA ARG A 398 5.87 -4.01 10.23
C ARG A 398 5.46 -3.59 8.83
N GLU A 399 6.41 -3.12 8.03
CA GLU A 399 6.22 -3.00 6.59
C GLU A 399 6.30 -4.41 5.97
N TYR A 400 5.16 -4.99 5.58
CA TYR A 400 5.20 -5.87 4.41
C TYR A 400 5.34 -4.98 3.19
N GLY A 401 6.48 -5.14 2.52
CA GLY A 401 6.99 -4.20 1.52
C GLY A 401 8.14 -3.36 2.08
N TYR A 402 9.36 -3.92 2.06
CA TYR A 402 10.63 -3.27 2.42
C TYR A 402 11.00 -3.17 3.90
N ASN A 403 11.43 -4.29 4.47
CA ASN A 403 12.27 -4.35 5.67
C ASN A 403 13.68 -3.72 5.49
N SER A 404 13.79 -2.54 4.86
CA SER A 404 15.08 -1.90 4.54
C SER A 404 15.13 -0.37 4.65
N TYR A 405 14.21 0.31 5.36
CA TYR A 405 14.36 1.78 5.55
C TYR A 405 14.19 2.27 6.99
N HIS A 406 14.44 1.38 7.95
CA HIS A 406 14.27 1.60 9.38
C HIS A 406 15.30 2.49 10.11
N HIS A 407 16.19 3.20 9.42
CA HIS A 407 17.26 3.96 10.08
C HIS A 407 17.11 5.48 10.16
N TRP A 408 16.16 6.12 9.45
CA TRP A 408 16.12 7.59 9.37
C TRP A 408 15.00 8.28 10.15
N HIS A 409 13.82 7.68 10.34
CA HIS A 409 12.75 8.33 11.13
C HIS A 409 13.06 8.42 12.63
N ARG A 410 14.05 7.67 13.13
CA ARG A 410 14.56 7.80 14.51
C ARG A 410 15.35 9.09 14.74
N TYR A 411 15.76 9.81 13.69
CA TYR A 411 16.58 11.03 13.81
C TYR A 411 15.81 12.34 13.65
N HIS A 412 14.54 12.34 13.22
CA HIS A 412 13.80 13.59 12.94
C HIS A 412 12.49 13.79 13.70
N ARG A 413 12.09 12.89 14.60
CA ARG A 413 11.26 13.31 15.73
C ARG A 413 12.18 13.79 16.83
N HIS A 414 12.43 15.10 16.86
CA HIS A 414 12.88 15.73 18.09
C HIS A 414 11.89 15.36 19.20
N PRO A 415 12.33 14.79 20.32
CA PRO A 415 11.51 14.81 21.51
C PRO A 415 11.38 16.28 21.90
N THR A 416 10.21 16.87 21.74
CA THR A 416 9.85 18.06 22.51
C THR A 416 9.64 17.63 23.95
N GLY A 417 10.74 17.20 24.60
CA GLY A 417 10.87 17.19 26.03
C GLY A 417 11.13 18.63 26.45
N TYR A 418 10.08 19.30 26.93
CA TYR A 418 10.27 20.38 27.88
C TYR A 418 10.89 19.74 29.14
N ALA A 419 12.21 19.77 29.22
CA ALA A 419 12.93 19.61 30.47
C ALA A 419 13.71 20.91 30.69
N GLU A 420 13.28 21.64 31.72
CA GLU A 420 13.97 22.81 32.25
C GLU A 420 15.41 22.45 32.64
N GLY A 421 16.31 23.44 32.50
CA GLY A 421 17.75 23.25 32.49
C GLY A 421 18.34 22.71 33.79
N THR A 422 19.56 22.16 33.69
CA THR A 422 20.79 22.84 34.13
C THR A 422 22.00 21.87 34.06
N HIS A 423 23.12 22.42 33.58
CA HIS A 423 24.51 22.00 33.82
C HIS A 423 25.01 20.59 33.41
N ALA A 424 25.74 20.54 32.29
CA ALA A 424 26.99 19.76 32.15
C ALA A 424 28.14 20.52 32.87
N PRO A 425 29.29 19.92 33.28
CA PRO A 425 30.20 19.07 32.48
C PRO A 425 30.73 17.84 33.31
N ALA A 426 31.63 16.93 32.91
CA ALA A 426 32.76 16.93 31.97
C ALA A 426 33.23 15.48 31.68
N LEU A 427 34.02 15.36 30.60
CA LEU A 427 34.90 14.25 30.21
C LEU A 427 35.66 13.56 31.37
N LYS A 428 35.83 12.23 31.27
CA LYS A 428 37.17 11.61 31.31
C LYS A 428 37.22 10.22 30.66
N MET A 429 38.14 10.09 29.70
CA MET A 429 38.70 8.83 29.21
C MET A 429 39.45 8.09 30.34
N LEU A 430 39.45 6.75 30.30
CA LEU A 430 40.70 5.97 30.24
C LEU A 430 40.44 4.48 29.99
N ARG A 431 41.30 3.91 29.15
CA ARG A 431 41.40 2.51 28.74
C ARG A 431 42.25 1.70 29.74
N THR A 432 41.96 0.40 29.75
CA THR A 432 42.85 -0.78 29.83
C THR A 432 43.52 -1.23 31.14
N SER A 433 43.24 -2.52 31.41
CA SER A 433 44.13 -3.63 31.82
C SER A 433 44.57 -3.73 33.28
N VAL A 434 44.31 -4.85 33.95
CA VAL A 434 45.07 -6.13 33.94
C VAL A 434 44.45 -7.01 35.06
N ASP A 435 44.00 -8.21 34.71
CA ASP A 435 43.90 -9.33 35.67
C ASP A 435 45.27 -10.02 35.76
N HIS A 436 45.71 -10.37 36.98
CA HIS A 436 46.21 -11.70 37.34
C HIS A 436 46.58 -11.73 38.83
N ALA A 437 45.97 -12.68 39.55
CA ALA A 437 46.56 -13.34 40.70
C ALA A 437 46.40 -14.84 40.48
N ALA A 438 47.52 -15.56 40.66
CA ALA A 438 47.78 -17.01 40.49
C ALA A 438 48.08 -17.50 39.07
#